data_AF-A0A150PE74-F1
#
_entry.id   AF-A0A150PE74-F1
#
_cell.length_a   1.000
_cell.length_b   1.000
_cell.length_c   1.000
_cell.angle_alpha   90.00
_cell.angle_beta   90.00
_cell.angle_gamma   90.00
#
_symmetry.space_group_name_H-M   'P 1'
#
loop_
_entity.id
_entity.type
_entity.pdbx_description
1 polymer ?
#
loop_
_entity_poly.entity_id
_entity_poly.type
_entity_poly.pdbx_seq_one_letter_code
_entity_poly.pdbx_strand_id
1 'polypeptide(L)'
;MVKLKDYDYAKPSLDVSGQAAVSSHGTTEISVHGARFFSPSDGKRLATLRAEEMLARRVVFHATGNRSHLRSGHTFELDEHPKASFNRRYLATEVRHFGNDATSQAQWKDLMEVAHDEVYFVEVDAIPADVQFRPESRTPWPRIYGVENGVIDGPADSEYAQIDDHGRYLVKFNYDESSLKLGNGSTYVRMTQPHGGGIEGFHFPLRKGAEVVITFLGGDPDRPVISGVVPNTLTPSPVTSGNHTKNVIQTGGRNRLELEDMAGQQRITMSTPYSNTYIRMGSPNAEHELIVKTDDNTLLDAGRS
;
A
#
# COMPACT_ATOMS: atom_id res chain seq x y z
N MET A 1 17.35 18.31 8.77
CA MET A 1 16.27 17.71 9.56
C MET A 1 15.52 16.71 8.70
N VAL A 2 15.15 15.57 9.25
CA VAL A 2 14.24 14.61 8.60
C VAL A 2 12.86 14.79 9.20
N LYS A 3 11.85 14.99 8.35
CA LYS A 3 10.43 15.01 8.71
C LYS A 3 9.71 13.89 7.96
N LEU A 4 8.96 13.10 8.71
CA LEU A 4 8.12 12.04 8.18
C LEU A 4 6.66 12.37 8.51
N LYS A 5 5.77 12.14 7.55
CA LYS A 5 4.32 12.28 7.72
C LYS A 5 3.60 11.07 7.14
N ASP A 6 2.50 10.69 7.74
CA ASP A 6 1.59 9.68 7.19
C ASP A 6 0.13 10.03 7.55
N TYR A 7 -0.79 9.17 7.15
CA TYR A 7 -2.20 9.29 7.43
C TYR A 7 -2.79 7.96 7.87
N ASP A 8 -3.43 7.95 9.03
CA ASP A 8 -4.21 6.82 9.54
C ASP A 8 -5.71 7.12 9.39
N TYR A 9 -6.38 6.40 8.50
CA TYR A 9 -7.82 6.59 8.29
C TYR A 9 -8.66 6.07 9.48
N ALA A 10 -8.13 5.16 10.31
CA ALA A 10 -8.82 4.71 11.51
C ALA A 10 -8.76 5.77 12.63
N LYS A 11 -7.80 6.70 12.55
CA LYS A 11 -7.61 7.82 13.48
C LYS A 11 -7.33 9.11 12.70
N PRO A 12 -8.29 9.63 11.91
CA PRO A 12 -8.04 10.68 10.92
C PRO A 12 -7.60 12.02 11.52
N SER A 13 -7.95 12.29 12.79
CA SER A 13 -7.55 13.50 13.52
C SER A 13 -6.20 13.37 14.24
N LEU A 14 -5.61 12.17 14.29
CA LEU A 14 -4.30 11.97 14.90
C LEU A 14 -3.22 12.58 14.01
N ASP A 15 -2.38 13.44 14.57
CA ASP A 15 -1.19 13.91 13.85
C ASP A 15 -0.16 12.79 13.75
N VAL A 16 -0.17 12.09 12.63
CA VAL A 16 0.79 11.02 12.32
C VAL A 16 2.03 11.63 11.68
N SER A 17 2.84 12.29 12.51
CA SER A 17 4.09 12.93 12.10
C SER A 17 5.26 12.59 13.03
N GLY A 18 6.47 12.76 12.53
CA GLY A 18 7.69 12.57 13.31
C GLY A 18 8.88 13.28 12.70
N GLN A 19 9.79 13.77 13.54
CA GLN A 19 10.95 14.53 13.08
C GLN A 19 12.21 14.30 13.90
N ALA A 20 13.37 14.36 13.27
CA ALA A 20 14.67 14.30 13.92
C ALA A 20 15.71 15.19 13.23
N ALA A 21 16.54 15.87 14.03
CA ALA A 21 17.67 16.62 13.52
C ALA A 21 18.81 15.65 13.16
N VAL A 22 19.40 15.84 11.99
CA VAL A 22 20.62 15.11 11.57
C VAL A 22 21.85 15.78 12.15
N SER A 23 21.91 17.10 12.10
CA SER A 23 22.99 17.91 12.67
C SER A 23 22.39 19.17 13.26
N SER A 24 22.94 19.63 14.39
CA SER A 24 22.55 20.89 15.04
C SER A 24 22.80 22.13 14.18
N HIS A 25 23.70 22.03 13.19
CA HIS A 25 24.07 23.12 12.29
C HIS A 25 23.56 22.91 10.86
N GLY A 26 22.76 21.86 10.62
CA GLY A 26 22.25 21.56 9.28
C GLY A 26 21.07 22.47 8.92
N THR A 27 21.12 23.07 7.74
CA THR A 27 20.05 23.96 7.21
C THR A 27 19.06 23.24 6.31
N THR A 28 19.39 22.04 5.82
CA THR A 28 18.55 21.27 4.89
C THR A 28 17.41 20.55 5.61
N GLU A 29 16.22 20.53 5.01
CA GLU A 29 15.08 19.72 5.42
C GLU A 29 14.74 18.66 4.36
N ILE A 30 14.50 17.43 4.81
CA ILE A 30 14.00 16.33 3.97
C ILE A 30 12.64 15.95 4.54
N SER A 31 11.59 16.08 3.71
CA SER A 31 10.22 15.78 4.07
C SER A 31 9.69 14.62 3.23
N VAL A 32 9.20 13.57 3.89
CA VAL A 32 8.69 12.35 3.22
C VAL A 32 7.30 12.03 3.75
N HIS A 33 6.37 11.78 2.83
CA HIS A 33 5.03 11.30 3.14
C HIS A 33 4.88 9.80 2.82
N GLY A 34 4.13 9.06 3.65
CA GLY A 34 3.84 7.64 3.41
C GLY A 34 4.92 6.69 3.94
N ALA A 35 5.55 7.02 5.06
CA ALA A 35 6.65 6.24 5.64
C ALA A 35 6.22 5.06 6.53
N ARG A 36 4.93 4.68 6.52
CA ARG A 36 4.33 3.52 7.20
C ARG A 36 4.45 3.51 8.71
N PHE A 37 3.86 4.51 9.34
CA PHE A 37 3.68 4.54 10.78
C PHE A 37 2.29 5.07 11.12
N PHE A 38 1.78 4.65 12.27
CA PHE A 38 0.42 4.97 12.72
C PHE A 38 0.41 5.64 14.10
N SER A 39 1.58 6.00 14.62
CA SER A 39 1.73 6.68 15.90
C SER A 39 2.83 7.75 15.84
N PRO A 40 2.70 8.87 16.58
CA PRO A 40 3.76 9.88 16.68
C PRO A 40 5.08 9.29 17.22
N SER A 41 5.01 8.34 18.14
CA SER A 41 6.18 7.64 18.69
C SER A 41 6.93 6.85 17.63
N ASP A 42 6.22 6.13 16.75
CA ASP A 42 6.83 5.43 15.63
C ASP A 42 7.39 6.41 14.60
N GLY A 43 6.69 7.50 14.32
CA GLY A 43 7.18 8.57 13.46
C GLY A 43 8.49 9.15 13.96
N LYS A 44 8.58 9.46 15.26
CA LYS A 44 9.81 9.96 15.90
C LYS A 44 10.94 8.93 15.82
N ARG A 45 10.64 7.66 16.12
CA ARG A 45 11.62 6.56 16.04
C ARG A 45 12.16 6.42 14.63
N LEU A 46 11.30 6.31 13.62
CA LEU A 46 11.69 6.20 12.21
C LEU A 46 12.48 7.42 11.73
N ALA A 47 12.05 8.64 12.06
CA ALA A 47 12.77 9.85 11.70
C ALA A 47 14.18 9.87 12.32
N THR A 48 14.32 9.37 13.56
CA THR A 48 15.62 9.23 14.24
C THR A 48 16.50 8.21 13.53
N LEU A 49 15.97 7.04 13.15
CA LEU A 49 16.71 6.04 12.36
C LEU A 49 17.22 6.61 11.02
N ARG A 50 16.39 7.39 10.32
CA ARG A 50 16.79 8.08 9.08
C ARG A 50 17.84 9.17 9.30
N ALA A 51 17.76 9.87 10.43
CA ALA A 51 18.78 10.85 10.79
C ALA A 51 20.12 10.19 11.14
N GLU A 52 20.09 9.07 11.88
CA GLU A 52 21.26 8.25 12.19
C GLU A 52 21.89 7.64 10.92
N GLU A 53 21.08 7.20 9.96
CA GLU A 53 21.54 6.74 8.62
C GLU A 53 22.36 7.81 7.88
N MET A 54 21.88 9.06 7.90
CA MET A 54 22.62 10.17 7.29
C MET A 54 23.87 10.54 8.10
N LEU A 55 23.79 10.49 9.43
CA LEU A 55 24.90 10.79 10.32
C LEU A 55 26.05 9.78 10.19
N ALA A 56 25.74 8.49 10.12
CA ALA A 56 26.72 7.42 9.97
C ALA A 56 27.58 7.59 8.72
N ARG A 57 27.06 8.28 7.69
CA ARG A 57 27.75 8.50 6.41
C ARG A 57 28.35 9.89 6.28
N ARG A 58 28.20 10.74 7.31
CA ARG A 58 28.70 12.11 7.28
C ARG A 58 30.23 12.17 7.23
N VAL A 59 30.89 11.31 7.98
CA VAL A 59 32.36 11.21 8.04
C VAL A 59 32.72 9.74 8.09
N VAL A 60 33.38 9.26 7.04
CA VAL A 60 33.94 7.92 6.95
C VAL A 60 35.47 8.04 6.93
N PHE A 61 36.13 7.18 7.69
CA PHE A 61 37.57 7.08 7.76
C PHE A 61 38.02 5.91 6.90
N HIS A 62 39.01 6.15 6.06
CA HIS A 62 39.63 5.12 5.22
C HIS A 62 41.01 4.83 5.78
N ALA A 63 41.31 3.55 6.03
CA ALA A 63 42.60 3.10 6.53
C ALA A 63 43.08 1.90 5.72
N THR A 64 44.39 1.75 5.60
CA THR A 64 45.04 0.59 5.01
C THR A 64 46.07 0.01 5.98
N GLY A 65 46.39 -1.27 5.82
CA GLY A 65 47.43 -1.91 6.63
C GLY A 65 47.55 -3.39 6.37
N ASN A 66 48.16 -4.12 7.30
CA ASN A 66 48.45 -5.55 7.17
C ASN A 66 47.87 -6.41 8.31
N ARG A 67 46.87 -5.90 9.03
CA ARG A 67 46.22 -6.65 10.11
C ARG A 67 45.17 -7.60 9.54
N SER A 68 45.36 -8.90 9.74
CA SER A 68 44.50 -9.97 9.20
C SER A 68 43.20 -10.20 9.99
N HIS A 69 43.13 -9.73 11.23
CA HIS A 69 42.02 -10.00 12.13
C HIS A 69 40.90 -8.95 12.08
N LEU A 70 41.04 -7.88 11.28
CA LEU A 70 39.99 -6.88 11.10
C LEU A 70 38.77 -7.52 10.42
N ARG A 71 37.57 -7.17 10.87
CA ARG A 71 36.30 -7.72 10.37
C ARG A 71 35.25 -6.63 10.32
N SER A 72 34.45 -6.60 9.25
CA SER A 72 33.28 -5.72 9.18
C SER A 72 32.31 -6.05 10.32
N GLY A 73 31.69 -5.02 10.91
CA GLY A 73 30.81 -5.12 12.06
C GLY A 73 31.53 -5.21 13.42
N HIS A 74 32.86 -5.32 13.43
CA HIS A 74 33.65 -5.29 14.67
C HIS A 74 34.27 -3.93 14.90
N THR A 75 34.48 -3.60 16.17
CA THR A 75 35.24 -2.41 16.54
C THR A 75 36.72 -2.71 16.67
N PHE A 76 37.57 -1.75 16.34
CA PHE A 76 39.01 -1.77 16.60
C PHE A 76 39.45 -0.44 17.22
N GLU A 77 40.63 -0.42 17.82
CA GLU A 77 41.26 0.79 18.37
C GLU A 77 42.43 1.20 17.49
N LEU A 78 42.54 2.50 17.21
CA LEU A 78 43.68 3.09 16.53
C LEU A 78 44.54 3.81 17.57
N ASP A 79 45.84 3.56 17.56
CA ASP A 79 46.85 4.21 18.38
C ASP A 79 47.98 4.80 17.52
N GLU A 80 48.86 5.58 18.16
CA GLU A 80 50.07 6.19 17.57
C GLU A 80 49.86 7.05 16.29
N HIS A 81 48.63 7.43 15.96
CA HIS A 81 48.35 8.32 14.84
C HIS A 81 48.85 9.75 15.16
N PRO A 82 49.58 10.43 14.26
CA PRO A 82 50.13 11.78 14.50
C PRO A 82 49.09 12.83 14.91
N LYS A 83 47.86 12.67 14.41
CA LYS A 83 46.71 13.46 14.84
C LYS A 83 46.04 12.79 16.04
N ALA A 84 46.26 13.34 17.23
CA ALA A 84 45.75 12.79 18.49
C ALA A 84 44.25 12.48 18.51
N SER A 85 43.42 13.28 17.83
CA SER A 85 41.97 13.07 17.75
C SER A 85 41.55 11.78 17.03
N PHE A 86 42.45 11.13 16.30
CA PHE A 86 42.19 9.87 15.61
C PHE A 86 42.57 8.65 16.46
N ASN A 87 43.29 8.84 17.58
CA ASN A 87 43.63 7.74 18.48
C ASN A 87 42.41 7.40 19.35
N ARG A 88 41.52 6.56 18.83
CA ARG A 88 40.24 6.21 19.44
C ARG A 88 39.69 4.90 18.87
N ARG A 89 38.55 4.47 19.41
CA ARG A 89 37.80 3.30 18.93
C ARG A 89 36.94 3.63 17.71
N TYR A 90 36.97 2.74 16.74
CA TYR A 90 36.22 2.78 15.48
C TYR A 90 35.39 1.51 15.30
N LEU A 91 34.31 1.60 14.55
CA LEU A 91 33.55 0.48 14.00
C LEU A 91 33.92 0.31 12.53
N ALA A 92 34.44 -0.85 12.15
CA ALA A 92 34.70 -1.19 10.76
C ALA A 92 33.38 -1.45 10.04
N THR A 93 33.03 -0.59 9.08
CA THR A 93 31.80 -0.70 8.27
C THR A 93 32.04 -1.54 7.02
N GLU A 94 33.23 -1.46 6.44
CA GLU A 94 33.65 -2.29 5.30
C GLU A 94 35.10 -2.73 5.51
N VAL A 95 35.40 -3.98 5.19
CA VAL A 95 36.76 -4.52 5.24
C VAL A 95 37.00 -5.31 3.96
N ARG A 96 38.01 -4.91 3.19
CA ARG A 96 38.44 -5.59 1.97
C ARG A 96 39.82 -6.16 2.19
N HIS A 97 39.91 -7.48 2.20
CA HIS A 97 41.15 -8.22 2.34
C HIS A 97 41.72 -8.56 0.97
N PHE A 98 43.02 -8.35 0.81
CA PHE A 98 43.74 -8.65 -0.41
C PHE A 98 44.91 -9.56 -0.06
N GLY A 99 45.05 -10.64 -0.82
CA GLY A 99 46.15 -11.59 -0.69
C GLY A 99 46.81 -11.78 -2.04
N ASN A 100 48.13 -11.86 -2.04
CA ASN A 100 48.94 -12.11 -3.23
C ASN A 100 49.89 -13.29 -2.97
N ASP A 101 49.77 -14.35 -3.76
CA ASP A 101 50.64 -15.53 -3.70
C ASP A 101 51.68 -15.56 -4.84
N ALA A 102 51.86 -14.46 -5.59
CA ALA A 102 52.80 -14.37 -6.72
C ALA A 102 54.27 -14.45 -6.30
N THR A 103 54.57 -14.57 -5.01
CA THR A 103 55.94 -14.80 -4.50
C THR A 103 56.53 -16.15 -4.88
N SER A 104 55.74 -17.09 -5.42
CA SER A 104 56.30 -18.38 -5.85
C SER A 104 57.01 -18.35 -7.21
N GLN A 105 56.75 -17.37 -8.09
CA GLN A 105 57.41 -17.30 -9.41
C GLN A 105 57.57 -15.86 -9.91
N ALA A 106 58.78 -15.29 -9.74
CA ALA A 106 59.14 -13.93 -10.15
C ALA A 106 58.87 -13.60 -11.64
N GLN A 107 58.73 -14.60 -12.50
CA GLN A 107 58.49 -14.44 -13.94
C GLN A 107 57.07 -13.99 -14.32
N TRP A 108 56.10 -14.04 -13.40
CA TRP A 108 54.69 -13.70 -13.70
C TRP A 108 54.25 -12.32 -13.22
N LYS A 109 55.08 -11.62 -12.42
CA LYS A 109 54.74 -10.29 -11.88
C LYS A 109 54.53 -9.24 -12.98
N ASP A 110 55.38 -9.23 -14.01
CA ASP A 110 55.31 -8.27 -15.11
C ASP A 110 54.18 -8.55 -16.10
N LEU A 111 53.67 -9.79 -16.17
CA LEU A 111 52.61 -10.19 -17.11
C LEU A 111 51.20 -9.94 -16.56
N MET A 112 51.04 -9.92 -15.22
CA MET A 112 49.73 -9.89 -14.56
C MET A 112 49.34 -8.52 -13.98
N GLU A 113 50.11 -7.46 -14.23
CA GLU A 113 49.84 -6.09 -13.74
C GLU A 113 49.45 -6.07 -12.25
N VAL A 114 50.17 -6.84 -11.42
CA VAL A 114 49.78 -7.04 -10.01
C VAL A 114 49.93 -5.72 -9.25
N ALA A 115 48.81 -5.13 -8.81
CA ALA A 115 48.75 -3.78 -8.25
C ALA A 115 49.48 -3.61 -6.90
N HIS A 116 49.80 -4.70 -6.19
CA HIS A 116 50.41 -4.64 -4.86
C HIS A 116 51.49 -5.71 -4.65
N ASP A 117 52.66 -5.27 -4.17
CA ASP A 117 53.82 -6.13 -3.87
C ASP A 117 53.69 -6.92 -2.56
N GLU A 118 52.77 -6.54 -1.67
CA GLU A 118 52.57 -7.17 -0.36
C GLU A 118 51.82 -8.51 -0.48
N VAL A 119 52.26 -9.52 0.29
CA VAL A 119 51.61 -10.84 0.37
C VAL A 119 50.18 -10.73 0.91
N TYR A 120 49.94 -9.76 1.77
CA TYR A 120 48.63 -9.47 2.33
C TYR A 120 48.51 -8.00 2.70
N PHE A 121 47.39 -7.37 2.31
CA PHE A 121 46.99 -6.05 2.80
C PHE A 121 45.48 -5.98 3.01
N VAL A 122 45.04 -5.00 3.78
CA VAL A 122 43.63 -4.75 4.07
C VAL A 122 43.31 -3.28 3.89
N GLU A 123 42.15 -3.01 3.30
CA GLU A 123 41.51 -1.69 3.30
C GLU A 123 40.30 -1.74 4.21
N VAL A 124 40.12 -0.71 5.03
CA VAL A 124 39.03 -0.60 5.99
C VAL A 124 38.38 0.77 5.90
N ASP A 125 37.05 0.74 5.72
CA ASP A 125 36.20 1.89 5.93
C ASP A 125 35.62 1.79 7.34
N ALA A 126 35.71 2.87 8.09
CA ALA A 126 35.28 2.89 9.47
C ALA A 126 34.62 4.20 9.88
N ILE A 127 33.77 4.11 10.91
CA ILE A 127 33.19 5.26 11.59
C ILE A 127 33.60 5.25 13.05
N PRO A 128 33.64 6.41 13.75
CA PRO A 128 33.87 6.41 15.20
C PRO A 128 32.85 5.52 15.92
N ALA A 129 33.30 4.75 16.93
CA ALA A 129 32.46 3.72 17.56
C ALA A 129 31.26 4.28 18.39
N ASP A 130 31.26 5.58 18.70
CA ASP A 130 30.17 6.31 19.34
C ASP A 130 29.10 6.81 18.35
N VAL A 131 29.35 6.71 17.04
CA VAL A 131 28.36 7.01 16.00
C VAL A 131 27.50 5.77 15.77
N GLN A 132 26.20 5.90 16.04
CA GLN A 132 25.24 4.82 15.79
C GLN A 132 25.17 4.49 14.29
N PHE A 133 25.66 3.32 13.92
CA PHE A 133 25.53 2.84 12.54
C PHE A 133 24.09 2.52 12.19
N ARG A 134 23.66 2.97 11.01
CA ARG A 134 22.47 2.50 10.29
C ARG A 134 22.83 2.33 8.82
N PRO A 135 22.44 1.21 8.18
CA PRO A 135 22.72 1.00 6.76
C PRO A 135 21.93 1.99 5.90
N GLU A 136 22.50 2.36 4.75
CA GLU A 136 21.79 3.15 3.75
C GLU A 136 20.61 2.35 3.18
N SER A 137 19.48 3.04 3.00
CA SER A 137 18.25 2.51 2.43
C SER A 137 18.34 2.39 0.91
N ARG A 138 19.15 1.46 0.42
CA ARG A 138 19.36 1.24 -1.03
C ARG A 138 18.28 0.39 -1.67
N THR A 139 17.72 -0.56 -0.93
CA THR A 139 16.71 -1.48 -1.46
C THR A 139 15.43 -0.70 -1.76
N PRO A 140 14.99 -0.63 -3.03
CA PRO A 140 13.78 0.07 -3.38
C PRO A 140 12.56 -0.64 -2.75
N TRP A 141 11.55 0.14 -2.37
CA TRP A 141 10.30 -0.44 -1.89
C TRP A 141 9.55 -1.11 -3.07
N PRO A 142 8.98 -2.33 -2.91
CA PRO A 142 8.18 -2.98 -3.95
C PRO A 142 6.98 -2.10 -4.35
N ARG A 143 6.65 -2.03 -5.64
CA ARG A 143 5.56 -1.20 -6.14
C ARG A 143 4.66 -1.96 -7.09
N ILE A 144 3.35 -1.73 -6.95
CA ILE A 144 2.33 -2.08 -7.95
C ILE A 144 2.00 -0.79 -8.70
N TYR A 145 2.35 -0.75 -9.99
CA TYR A 145 2.20 0.45 -10.82
C TYR A 145 0.79 0.68 -11.36
N GLY A 146 -0.05 -0.36 -11.32
CA GLY A 146 -1.40 -0.34 -11.87
C GLY A 146 -2.45 -0.78 -10.85
N VAL A 147 -3.37 -1.59 -11.36
CA VAL A 147 -4.45 -2.18 -10.58
C VAL A 147 -4.33 -3.68 -10.64
N GLU A 148 -4.84 -4.35 -9.61
CA GLU A 148 -4.94 -5.80 -9.57
C GLU A 148 -6.39 -6.20 -9.39
N ASN A 149 -6.72 -7.39 -9.89
CA ASN A 149 -8.04 -7.97 -9.69
C ASN A 149 -8.06 -8.88 -8.46
N GLY A 150 -9.22 -8.95 -7.84
CA GLY A 150 -9.48 -9.88 -6.76
C GLY A 150 -10.97 -10.17 -6.66
N VAL A 151 -11.27 -11.06 -5.72
CA VAL A 151 -12.63 -11.49 -5.45
C VAL A 151 -12.96 -11.21 -4.00
N ILE A 152 -14.16 -10.71 -3.74
CA ILE A 152 -14.65 -10.50 -2.38
C ILE A 152 -14.74 -11.84 -1.64
N ASP A 153 -14.05 -11.93 -0.52
CA ASP A 153 -13.93 -13.11 0.31
C ASP A 153 -14.70 -12.95 1.64
N GLY A 154 -14.84 -14.04 2.39
CA GLY A 154 -15.46 -14.04 3.69
C GLY A 154 -15.37 -15.40 4.38
N PRO A 155 -15.22 -15.43 5.72
CA PRO A 155 -15.07 -16.66 6.49
C PRO A 155 -16.32 -17.54 6.48
N ALA A 156 -17.51 -16.97 6.29
CA ALA A 156 -18.76 -17.72 6.25
C ALA A 156 -19.18 -18.05 4.81
N ASP A 157 -19.91 -19.14 4.67
CA ASP A 157 -20.66 -19.42 3.44
C ASP A 157 -21.97 -18.61 3.47
N SER A 158 -21.98 -17.48 2.78
CA SER A 158 -23.05 -16.49 2.79
C SER A 158 -23.08 -15.75 1.46
N GLU A 159 -24.28 -15.37 1.03
CA GLU A 159 -24.50 -14.58 -0.19
C GLU A 159 -23.84 -13.19 -0.09
N TYR A 160 -23.91 -12.56 1.09
CA TYR A 160 -23.25 -11.29 1.37
C TYR A 160 -21.92 -11.50 2.08
N ALA A 161 -20.93 -10.66 1.74
CA ALA A 161 -19.62 -10.69 2.37
C ALA A 161 -19.68 -10.18 3.81
N GLN A 162 -18.83 -10.74 4.68
CA GLN A 162 -18.71 -10.30 6.07
C GLN A 162 -17.84 -9.03 6.13
N ILE A 163 -18.49 -7.88 6.11
CA ILE A 163 -17.85 -6.58 6.33
C ILE A 163 -17.61 -6.31 7.82
N ASP A 164 -16.71 -5.39 8.12
CA ASP A 164 -16.51 -4.90 9.49
C ASP A 164 -17.33 -3.63 9.80
N ASP A 165 -17.16 -3.09 11.02
CA ASP A 165 -17.82 -1.89 11.51
C ASP A 165 -17.52 -0.61 10.70
N HIS A 166 -16.54 -0.67 9.80
CA HIS A 166 -16.16 0.41 8.89
C HIS A 166 -16.60 0.16 7.44
N GLY A 167 -17.35 -0.91 7.17
CA GLY A 167 -17.81 -1.26 5.83
C GLY A 167 -16.70 -1.74 4.89
N ARG A 168 -15.58 -2.24 5.43
CA ARG A 168 -14.45 -2.78 4.67
C ARG A 168 -14.68 -4.26 4.35
N TYR A 169 -14.00 -4.76 3.32
CA TYR A 169 -14.16 -6.14 2.83
C TYR A 169 -12.87 -6.93 2.96
N LEU A 170 -13.01 -8.24 3.14
CA LEU A 170 -11.93 -9.19 2.90
C LEU A 170 -11.88 -9.51 1.40
N VAL A 171 -10.68 -9.65 0.87
CA VAL A 171 -10.43 -9.87 -0.57
C VAL A 171 -9.44 -11.01 -0.76
N LYS A 172 -9.71 -11.91 -1.69
CA LYS A 172 -8.72 -12.85 -2.24
C LYS A 172 -8.15 -12.24 -3.51
N PHE A 173 -6.87 -11.87 -3.49
CA PHE A 173 -6.17 -11.35 -4.67
C PHE A 173 -5.93 -12.49 -5.66
N ASN A 174 -6.01 -12.21 -6.96
CA ASN A 174 -5.85 -13.26 -7.98
C ASN A 174 -4.42 -13.84 -8.05
N TYR A 175 -3.42 -13.04 -7.69
CA TYR A 175 -2.02 -13.50 -7.62
C TYR A 175 -1.69 -14.22 -6.30
N ASP A 176 -2.62 -14.30 -5.35
CA ASP A 176 -2.38 -14.97 -4.06
C ASP A 176 -2.52 -16.49 -4.21
N GLU A 177 -1.39 -17.17 -4.36
CA GLU A 177 -1.28 -18.62 -4.47
C GLU A 177 -1.41 -19.37 -3.13
N SER A 178 -1.57 -18.64 -2.01
CA SER A 178 -1.64 -19.27 -0.69
C SER A 178 -2.90 -20.13 -0.52
N SER A 179 -2.75 -21.24 0.20
CA SER A 179 -3.82 -22.16 0.58
C SER A 179 -4.49 -21.78 1.91
N LEU A 180 -4.52 -20.49 2.23
CA LEU A 180 -5.15 -19.97 3.44
C LEU A 180 -6.66 -20.25 3.43
N LYS A 181 -7.23 -20.40 4.64
CA LYS A 181 -8.69 -20.53 4.81
C LYS A 181 -9.39 -19.29 4.26
N LEU A 182 -10.63 -19.47 3.79
CA LEU A 182 -11.49 -18.35 3.35
C LEU A 182 -11.58 -17.28 4.44
N GLY A 183 -11.46 -16.02 4.02
CA GLY A 183 -11.41 -14.86 4.90
C GLY A 183 -10.04 -14.55 5.51
N ASN A 184 -9.03 -15.41 5.34
CA ASN A 184 -7.69 -15.19 5.91
C ASN A 184 -6.65 -14.71 4.88
N GLY A 185 -7.04 -14.53 3.61
CA GLY A 185 -6.12 -14.12 2.53
C GLY A 185 -5.73 -12.64 2.54
N SER A 186 -6.41 -11.80 3.33
CA SER A 186 -6.12 -10.37 3.43
C SER A 186 -6.56 -9.78 4.76
N THR A 187 -6.14 -8.54 5.02
CA THR A 187 -6.78 -7.65 5.99
C THR A 187 -8.00 -6.98 5.35
N TYR A 188 -8.79 -6.28 6.17
CA TYR A 188 -9.92 -5.48 5.70
C TYR A 188 -9.48 -4.34 4.76
N VAL A 189 -10.03 -4.35 3.55
CA VAL A 189 -9.76 -3.40 2.47
C VAL A 189 -10.92 -2.41 2.33
N ARG A 190 -10.60 -1.10 2.28
CA ARG A 190 -11.60 -0.05 2.06
C ARG A 190 -12.11 -0.07 0.62
N MET A 191 -13.38 0.23 0.44
CA MET A 191 -14.00 0.44 -0.87
C MET A 191 -14.23 1.92 -1.12
N THR A 192 -13.85 2.40 -2.30
CA THR A 192 -14.21 3.75 -2.75
C THR A 192 -15.72 3.86 -2.92
N GLN A 193 -16.32 4.89 -2.35
CA GLN A 193 -17.75 5.15 -2.46
C GLN A 193 -17.98 6.39 -3.34
N PRO A 194 -19.01 6.40 -4.21
CA PRO A 194 -19.36 7.57 -5.02
C PRO A 194 -19.70 8.82 -4.21
N HIS A 195 -20.19 8.64 -2.98
CA HIS A 195 -20.58 9.72 -2.08
C HIS A 195 -20.46 9.28 -0.61
N GLY A 196 -20.08 10.21 0.26
CA GLY A 196 -19.99 10.04 1.72
C GLY A 196 -19.45 11.31 2.41
N GLY A 197 -19.51 11.35 3.74
CA GLY A 197 -18.99 12.48 4.54
C GLY A 197 -19.34 12.42 6.03
N GLY A 198 -20.58 12.02 6.35
CA GLY A 198 -21.07 11.90 7.71
C GLY A 198 -22.15 10.82 7.86
N ILE A 199 -23.41 11.24 8.03
CA ILE A 199 -24.56 10.34 8.11
C ILE A 199 -25.07 9.91 6.72
N GLU A 200 -24.60 10.60 5.69
CA GLU A 200 -24.88 10.36 4.28
C GLU A 200 -23.82 9.45 3.64
N GLY A 201 -24.23 8.69 2.63
CA GLY A 201 -23.31 7.85 1.87
C GLY A 201 -23.97 7.02 0.79
N PHE A 202 -23.13 6.44 -0.07
CA PHE A 202 -23.52 5.54 -1.14
C PHE A 202 -22.82 4.19 -0.95
N HIS A 203 -23.50 3.26 -0.28
CA HIS A 203 -22.99 1.92 0.01
C HIS A 203 -23.94 0.85 -0.51
N PHE A 204 -23.51 0.11 -1.54
CA PHE A 204 -24.16 -1.13 -1.94
C PHE A 204 -23.29 -2.32 -1.49
N PRO A 205 -23.75 -3.14 -0.52
CA PRO A 205 -22.95 -4.23 0.00
C PRO A 205 -22.57 -5.22 -1.09
N LEU A 206 -21.27 -5.52 -1.17
CA LEU A 206 -20.77 -6.50 -2.12
C LEU A 206 -21.08 -7.91 -1.65
N ARG A 207 -21.33 -8.79 -2.62
CA ARG A 207 -21.57 -10.20 -2.40
C ARG A 207 -20.26 -10.96 -2.39
N LYS A 208 -20.22 -12.06 -1.65
CA LYS A 208 -19.07 -12.97 -1.71
C LYS A 208 -18.94 -13.48 -3.15
N GLY A 209 -17.72 -13.53 -3.67
CA GLY A 209 -17.48 -13.92 -5.05
C GLY A 209 -17.55 -12.77 -6.09
N ALA A 210 -17.95 -11.55 -5.68
CA ALA A 210 -17.96 -10.41 -6.60
C ALA A 210 -16.52 -10.05 -7.00
N GLU A 211 -16.29 -9.86 -8.31
CA GLU A 211 -14.99 -9.46 -8.84
C GLU A 211 -14.79 -7.95 -8.69
N VAL A 212 -13.62 -7.58 -8.19
CA VAL A 212 -13.27 -6.19 -7.89
C VAL A 212 -11.90 -5.84 -8.44
N VAL A 213 -11.77 -4.56 -8.79
CA VAL A 213 -10.49 -3.95 -9.16
C VAL A 213 -9.94 -3.21 -7.95
N ILE A 214 -8.67 -3.43 -7.66
CA ILE A 214 -7.98 -2.93 -6.46
C ILE A 214 -6.85 -2.01 -6.92
N THR A 215 -6.82 -0.78 -6.39
CA THR A 215 -5.69 0.14 -6.52
C THR A 215 -4.85 0.12 -5.27
N PHE A 216 -3.59 0.54 -5.38
CA PHE A 216 -2.64 0.59 -4.28
C PHE A 216 -2.19 2.04 -4.06
N LEU A 217 -2.40 2.58 -2.87
CA LEU A 217 -2.11 4.00 -2.58
C LEU A 217 -0.61 4.27 -2.73
N GLY A 218 -0.24 5.14 -3.68
CA GLY A 218 1.17 5.40 -4.01
C GLY A 218 1.91 4.21 -4.63
N GLY A 219 1.16 3.21 -5.11
CA GLY A 219 1.69 1.93 -5.58
C GLY A 219 2.16 1.00 -4.47
N ASP A 220 1.83 1.28 -3.21
CA ASP A 220 2.26 0.49 -2.06
C ASP A 220 1.43 -0.81 -1.93
N PRO A 221 2.04 -2.01 -2.08
CA PRO A 221 1.32 -3.28 -1.98
C PRO A 221 0.57 -3.47 -0.64
N ASP A 222 1.04 -2.81 0.41
CA ASP A 222 0.45 -2.87 1.76
C ASP A 222 -0.76 -1.93 1.95
N ARG A 223 -1.12 -1.14 0.92
CA ARG A 223 -2.22 -0.15 0.99
C ARG A 223 -3.27 -0.34 -0.12
N PRO A 224 -3.93 -1.50 -0.18
CA PRO A 224 -4.97 -1.77 -1.16
C PRO A 224 -6.24 -0.95 -0.87
N VAL A 225 -6.95 -0.57 -1.94
CA VAL A 225 -8.28 0.03 -1.92
C VAL A 225 -9.10 -0.54 -3.08
N ILE A 226 -10.28 -1.09 -2.78
CA ILE A 226 -11.24 -1.51 -3.81
C ILE A 226 -11.71 -0.25 -4.54
N SER A 227 -11.43 -0.18 -5.83
CA SER A 227 -11.72 0.98 -6.69
C SER A 227 -13.05 0.84 -7.41
N GLY A 228 -13.53 -0.39 -7.57
CA GLY A 228 -14.79 -0.66 -8.24
C GLY A 228 -15.06 -2.16 -8.37
N VAL A 229 -16.27 -2.47 -8.79
CA VAL A 229 -16.74 -3.82 -9.11
C VAL A 229 -16.76 -3.95 -10.62
N VAL A 230 -16.29 -5.08 -11.15
CA VAL A 230 -16.29 -5.35 -12.58
C VAL A 230 -17.19 -6.54 -12.90
N PRO A 231 -18.08 -6.44 -13.92
CA PRO A 231 -18.90 -7.55 -14.34
C PRO A 231 -18.07 -8.59 -15.08
N ASN A 232 -18.47 -9.85 -14.98
CA ASN A 232 -17.90 -10.97 -15.73
C ASN A 232 -19.03 -11.88 -16.23
N THR A 233 -18.69 -13.01 -16.83
CA THR A 233 -19.67 -13.95 -17.40
C THR A 233 -20.56 -14.63 -16.36
N LEU A 234 -20.07 -14.79 -15.13
CA LEU A 234 -20.84 -15.37 -14.01
C LEU A 234 -21.69 -14.31 -13.30
N THR A 235 -21.22 -13.07 -13.24
CA THR A 235 -21.92 -11.93 -12.65
C THR A 235 -22.05 -10.79 -13.67
N PRO A 236 -23.00 -10.90 -14.63
CA PRO A 236 -23.15 -9.94 -15.71
C PRO A 236 -23.73 -8.60 -15.24
N SER A 237 -23.46 -7.56 -16.02
CA SER A 237 -24.06 -6.23 -15.83
C SER A 237 -25.59 -6.28 -16.02
N PRO A 238 -26.38 -5.51 -15.24
CA PRO A 238 -27.81 -5.33 -15.47
C PRO A 238 -28.16 -4.66 -16.82
N VAL A 239 -27.17 -4.00 -17.43
CA VAL A 239 -27.26 -3.35 -18.75
C VAL A 239 -26.25 -3.99 -19.68
N THR A 240 -26.74 -4.46 -20.82
CA THR A 240 -26.02 -5.21 -21.86
C THR A 240 -26.41 -4.67 -23.23
N SER A 241 -25.85 -5.24 -24.30
CA SER A 241 -26.21 -4.87 -25.68
C SER A 241 -27.72 -4.99 -25.97
N GLY A 242 -28.42 -5.93 -25.32
CA GLY A 242 -29.87 -6.13 -25.49
C GLY A 242 -30.74 -5.03 -24.88
N ASN A 243 -30.20 -4.17 -24.02
CA ASN A 243 -30.94 -3.12 -23.31
C ASN A 243 -30.08 -1.87 -23.05
N HIS A 244 -29.21 -1.53 -23.99
CA HIS A 244 -28.18 -0.49 -23.87
C HIS A 244 -28.69 0.96 -23.75
N THR A 245 -29.99 1.18 -23.91
CA THR A 245 -30.66 2.49 -23.70
C THR A 245 -31.22 2.64 -22.29
N LYS A 246 -31.02 1.64 -21.41
CA LYS A 246 -31.51 1.66 -20.03
C LYS A 246 -30.42 2.07 -19.04
N ASN A 247 -30.82 2.87 -18.06
CA ASN A 247 -30.04 3.18 -16.86
C ASN A 247 -30.66 2.45 -15.68
N VAL A 248 -29.86 1.68 -14.95
CA VAL A 248 -30.38 0.70 -13.98
C VAL A 248 -29.61 0.75 -12.68
N ILE A 249 -30.33 0.91 -11.57
CA ILE A 249 -29.87 0.55 -10.23
C ILE A 249 -30.65 -0.70 -9.82
N GLN A 250 -29.95 -1.81 -9.60
CA GLN A 250 -30.55 -3.05 -9.13
C GLN A 250 -29.76 -3.60 -7.94
N THR A 251 -30.48 -3.88 -6.85
CA THR A 251 -29.89 -4.52 -5.66
C THR A 251 -29.89 -6.04 -5.79
N GLY A 252 -29.11 -6.73 -4.95
CA GLY A 252 -29.06 -8.21 -4.94
C GLY A 252 -30.42 -8.87 -4.66
N GLY A 253 -31.28 -8.20 -3.88
CA GLY A 253 -32.66 -8.62 -3.66
C GLY A 253 -33.62 -8.30 -4.82
N ARG A 254 -33.13 -7.80 -5.96
CA ARG A 254 -33.90 -7.39 -7.16
C ARG A 254 -34.83 -6.19 -6.96
N ASN A 255 -34.61 -5.36 -5.94
CA ASN A 255 -35.22 -4.01 -5.93
C ASN A 255 -34.54 -3.18 -7.02
N ARG A 256 -35.33 -2.48 -7.84
CA ARG A 256 -34.86 -1.91 -9.11
C ARG A 256 -35.41 -0.50 -9.33
N LEU A 257 -34.53 0.39 -9.76
CA LEU A 257 -34.86 1.66 -10.41
C LEU A 257 -34.32 1.61 -11.85
N GLU A 258 -35.20 1.76 -12.83
CA GLU A 258 -34.88 1.71 -14.25
C GLU A 258 -35.38 2.97 -14.95
N LEU A 259 -34.51 3.62 -15.71
CA LEU A 259 -34.83 4.75 -16.58
C LEU A 259 -34.50 4.35 -18.02
N GLU A 260 -35.49 4.38 -18.91
CA GLU A 260 -35.35 4.09 -20.33
C GLU A 260 -35.19 5.41 -21.10
N ASP A 261 -34.13 5.50 -21.91
CA ASP A 261 -33.80 6.71 -22.69
C ASP A 261 -34.13 6.58 -24.18
N MET A 262 -34.58 5.42 -24.65
CA MET A 262 -34.95 5.24 -26.05
C MET A 262 -36.04 6.23 -26.48
N ALA A 263 -35.79 6.96 -27.56
CA ALA A 263 -36.68 8.00 -28.07
C ALA A 263 -38.09 7.46 -28.36
N GLY A 264 -39.11 8.12 -27.81
CA GLY A 264 -40.52 7.71 -27.92
C GLY A 264 -40.95 6.61 -26.95
N GLN A 265 -40.00 6.04 -26.20
CA GLN A 265 -40.21 4.98 -25.20
C GLN A 265 -39.60 5.37 -23.86
N GLN A 266 -39.43 6.67 -23.59
CA GLN A 266 -38.88 7.11 -22.32
C GLN A 266 -39.82 6.78 -21.17
N ARG A 267 -39.29 6.12 -20.15
CA ARG A 267 -40.05 5.76 -18.94
C ARG A 267 -39.15 5.59 -17.74
N ILE A 268 -39.76 5.71 -16.57
CA ILE A 268 -39.13 5.42 -15.28
C ILE A 268 -39.94 4.32 -14.59
N THR A 269 -39.27 3.28 -14.11
CA THR A 269 -39.87 2.19 -13.32
C THR A 269 -39.13 2.03 -12.01
N MET A 270 -39.87 2.02 -10.91
CA MET A 270 -39.36 1.60 -9.60
C MET A 270 -40.12 0.34 -9.19
N SER A 271 -39.42 -0.75 -8.91
CA SER A 271 -40.03 -2.04 -8.60
C SER A 271 -39.34 -2.80 -7.48
N THR A 272 -40.13 -3.61 -6.78
CA THR A 272 -39.69 -4.59 -5.80
C THR A 272 -40.33 -5.95 -6.12
N PRO A 273 -39.60 -7.07 -5.96
CA PRO A 273 -40.20 -8.38 -6.16
C PRO A 273 -41.26 -8.73 -5.10
N TYR A 274 -41.26 -8.05 -3.95
CA TYR A 274 -42.25 -8.30 -2.91
C TYR A 274 -43.66 -7.91 -3.40
N SER A 275 -44.55 -8.90 -3.45
CA SER A 275 -45.91 -8.78 -4.02
C SER A 275 -45.95 -8.13 -5.41
N ASN A 276 -44.90 -8.33 -6.22
CA ASN A 276 -44.80 -7.81 -7.59
C ASN A 276 -45.13 -6.30 -7.69
N THR A 277 -44.63 -5.52 -6.74
CA THR A 277 -45.02 -4.13 -6.57
C THR A 277 -44.16 -3.21 -7.43
N TYR A 278 -44.79 -2.34 -8.23
CA TYR A 278 -44.09 -1.32 -8.99
C TYR A 278 -44.91 -0.04 -9.23
N ILE A 279 -44.18 1.05 -9.44
CA ILE A 279 -44.68 2.29 -10.03
C ILE A 279 -43.93 2.53 -11.34
N ARG A 280 -44.66 2.91 -12.39
CA ARG A 280 -44.10 3.15 -13.72
C ARG A 280 -44.77 4.34 -14.39
N MET A 281 -43.97 5.25 -14.94
CA MET A 281 -44.43 6.47 -15.62
C MET A 281 -43.73 6.63 -16.98
N GLY A 282 -44.43 7.21 -17.96
CA GLY A 282 -43.93 7.43 -19.32
C GLY A 282 -44.45 6.43 -20.35
N SER A 283 -43.72 6.24 -21.45
CA SER A 283 -44.14 5.43 -22.60
C SER A 283 -43.23 4.20 -22.78
N PRO A 284 -43.72 3.07 -23.31
CA PRO A 284 -45.12 2.69 -23.48
C PRO A 284 -45.72 2.21 -22.15
N ASN A 285 -46.99 2.54 -21.92
CA ASN A 285 -47.71 2.19 -20.69
C ASN A 285 -49.13 1.66 -20.94
N ALA A 286 -49.35 0.88 -22.01
CA ALA A 286 -50.64 0.22 -22.30
C ALA A 286 -51.84 1.17 -22.14
N GLU A 287 -51.80 2.32 -22.83
CA GLU A 287 -52.80 3.41 -22.81
C GLU A 287 -52.84 4.29 -21.54
N HIS A 288 -52.00 4.02 -20.55
CA HIS A 288 -51.84 4.87 -19.38
C HIS A 288 -50.56 5.71 -19.46
N GLU A 289 -50.48 6.80 -18.70
CA GLU A 289 -49.23 7.57 -18.53
C GLU A 289 -48.50 7.21 -17.23
N LEU A 290 -49.24 6.66 -16.26
CA LEU A 290 -48.77 6.25 -14.94
C LEU A 290 -49.48 4.96 -14.51
N ILE A 291 -48.73 3.99 -14.01
CA ILE A 291 -49.22 2.73 -13.46
C ILE A 291 -48.65 2.55 -12.06
N VAL A 292 -49.52 2.26 -11.10
CA VAL A 292 -49.17 1.74 -9.77
C VAL A 292 -49.81 0.37 -9.66
N LYS A 293 -49.01 -0.68 -9.43
CA LYS A 293 -49.50 -2.06 -9.34
C LYS A 293 -48.83 -2.81 -8.20
N THR A 294 -49.60 -3.65 -7.54
CA THR A 294 -49.14 -4.70 -6.62
C THR A 294 -50.14 -5.86 -6.69
N ASP A 295 -49.70 -7.07 -6.33
CA ASP A 295 -50.55 -8.26 -6.29
C ASP A 295 -51.25 -8.44 -4.92
N ASP A 296 -50.99 -7.55 -3.95
CA ASP A 296 -51.56 -7.59 -2.60
C ASP A 296 -52.22 -6.24 -2.21
N ASN A 297 -52.55 -6.05 -0.93
CA ASN A 297 -53.22 -4.86 -0.44
C ASN A 297 -52.37 -3.60 -0.61
N THR A 298 -53.01 -2.52 -1.08
CA THR A 298 -52.42 -1.19 -1.21
C THR A 298 -53.08 -0.22 -0.24
N LEU A 299 -52.28 0.57 0.48
CA LEU A 299 -52.72 1.76 1.18
C LEU A 299 -52.03 2.98 0.56
N LEU A 300 -52.81 3.93 0.05
CA LEU A 300 -52.32 5.24 -0.39
C LEU A 300 -52.69 6.27 0.68
N ASP A 301 -51.73 6.64 1.52
CA ASP A 301 -51.90 7.68 2.54
C ASP A 301 -51.33 9.01 2.01
N ALA A 302 -52.20 10.00 1.83
CA ALA A 302 -51.84 11.34 1.36
C ALA A 302 -51.56 12.34 2.50
N GLY A 303 -51.52 11.87 3.76
CA GLY A 303 -51.33 12.70 4.94
C GLY A 303 -52.60 13.41 5.41
N ARG A 304 -52.50 14.16 6.49
CA ARG A 304 -53.56 15.07 6.95
C ARG A 304 -53.41 16.40 6.21
N SER A 305 -54.47 16.82 5.53
CA SER A 305 -54.61 18.14 4.90
C SER A 305 -54.53 19.27 5.91
#